data_AF-A0A813KS83-F1
#
_entry.id   AF-A0A813KS83-F1
#
_cell.length_a   1.000
_cell.length_b   1.000
_cell.length_c   1.000
_cell.angle_alpha   90.00
_cell.angle_beta   90.00
_cell.angle_gamma   90.00
#
_symmetry.space_group_name_H-M   'P 1'
#
loop_
_entity.id
_entity.type
_entity.pdbx_description
1 polymer ?
#
loop_
_entity_poly.entity_id
_entity_poly.type
_entity_poly.pdbx_seq_one_letter_code
_entity_poly.pdbx_strand_id
1 'polypeptide(L)'
;FGLDLGNFSVAGPDSLQVLGGEGWDRRKVRVGRDFNLTIRGIGLGNGIHQRLRLVQEPLRCGQPGSSNGTAYLQGTLAEDPQTPGFGEDPHSAQTWGPLSFVRSGTYFACFCSGKRGRTCLEDSDFMVEVGSVVAFWPDVSLQQGVPALPNVVLPNVVLRVLPHVVFDLEILGPELSLADR
;
A
#
# COMPACT_ATOMS: atom_id res chain seq x y z
N PHE A 1 3.05 46.21 -7.60
CA PHE A 1 1.94 45.73 -8.45
C PHE A 1 1.63 44.31 -8.02
N GLY A 2 0.44 44.07 -7.45
CA GLY A 2 -0.03 42.74 -7.10
C GLY A 2 -0.76 42.16 -8.31
N LEU A 3 -0.16 41.16 -8.96
CA LEU A 3 -0.78 40.44 -10.07
C LEU A 3 -1.65 39.33 -9.47
N ASP A 4 -2.97 39.50 -9.55
CA ASP A 4 -3.90 38.43 -9.24
C ASP A 4 -3.98 37.51 -10.47
N LEU A 5 -3.33 36.35 -10.40
CA LEU A 5 -3.24 35.38 -11.49
C LEU A 5 -4.53 34.55 -11.66
N GLY A 6 -5.60 34.90 -10.91
CA GLY A 6 -6.87 34.21 -10.92
C GLY A 6 -6.90 33.03 -9.95
N ASN A 7 -8.08 32.40 -9.85
CA ASN A 7 -8.31 31.27 -8.97
C ASN A 7 -7.97 29.96 -9.69
N PHE A 8 -7.02 29.18 -9.16
CA PHE A 8 -6.74 27.84 -9.66
C PHE A 8 -7.29 26.79 -8.67
N SER A 9 -8.00 25.79 -9.20
CA SER A 9 -8.45 24.64 -8.41
C SER A 9 -7.63 23.41 -8.79
N VAL A 10 -7.08 22.75 -7.77
CA VAL A 10 -6.39 21.46 -7.94
C VAL A 10 -7.41 20.37 -7.70
N ALA A 11 -7.72 19.61 -8.75
CA ALA A 11 -8.58 18.44 -8.69
C ALA A 11 -7.74 17.16 -8.72
N GLY A 12 -8.07 16.21 -7.86
CA GLY A 12 -7.36 14.95 -7.73
C GLY A 12 -7.75 14.24 -6.43
N PRO A 13 -7.17 13.05 -6.21
CA PRO A 13 -7.31 12.36 -4.95
C PRO A 13 -6.60 13.16 -3.83
N ASP A 14 -7.22 13.21 -2.66
CA ASP A 14 -6.71 13.91 -1.47
C ASP A 14 -6.39 12.96 -0.31
N SER A 15 -6.99 11.78 -0.31
CA SER A 15 -6.90 10.85 0.80
C SER A 15 -7.12 9.39 0.38
N LEU A 16 -6.43 8.50 1.07
CA LEU A 16 -6.60 7.06 0.99
C LEU A 16 -7.26 6.55 2.27
N GLN A 17 -8.38 5.85 2.13
CA GLN A 17 -9.06 5.14 3.19
C GLN A 17 -8.92 3.63 2.98
N VAL A 18 -8.62 2.92 4.06
CA VAL A 18 -8.49 1.46 4.05
C VAL A 18 -9.60 0.90 4.93
N LEU A 19 -10.51 0.13 4.32
CA LEU A 19 -11.59 -0.57 5.01
C LEU A 19 -11.13 -2.00 5.29
N GLY A 20 -11.22 -2.43 6.55
CA GLY A 20 -10.61 -3.69 7.01
C GLY A 20 -9.23 -3.52 7.63
N GLY A 21 -8.73 -2.28 7.78
CA GLY A 21 -7.53 -2.00 8.55
C GLY A 21 -7.71 -2.13 10.05
N GLU A 22 -6.62 -2.37 10.77
CA GLU A 22 -6.61 -2.73 12.18
C GLU A 22 -5.96 -1.69 13.10
N GLY A 23 -6.43 -1.69 14.36
CA GLY A 23 -5.88 -0.84 15.41
C GLY A 23 -6.18 0.65 15.21
N TRP A 24 -5.34 1.49 15.82
CA TRP A 24 -5.48 2.96 15.74
C TRP A 24 -5.07 3.51 14.38
N ASP A 25 -4.09 2.89 13.72
CA ASP A 25 -3.70 3.23 12.36
C ASP A 25 -4.45 2.34 11.37
N ARG A 26 -5.59 2.84 10.89
CA ARG A 26 -6.44 2.12 9.92
C ARG A 26 -5.74 1.79 8.61
N ARG A 27 -4.52 2.29 8.34
CA ARG A 27 -3.74 1.91 7.15
C ARG A 27 -2.99 0.59 7.32
N LYS A 28 -3.00 0.00 8.52
CA LYS A 28 -2.38 -1.29 8.79
C LYS A 28 -3.34 -2.42 8.45
N VAL A 29 -2.93 -3.33 7.59
CA VAL A 29 -3.70 -4.52 7.19
C VAL A 29 -2.91 -5.78 7.48
N ARG A 30 -3.61 -6.85 7.84
CA ARG A 30 -2.97 -8.16 7.99
C ARG A 30 -2.72 -8.77 6.62
N VAL A 31 -1.54 -9.37 6.46
CA VAL A 31 -1.26 -10.21 5.30
C VAL A 31 -2.26 -11.39 5.29
N GLY A 32 -2.73 -11.79 4.11
CA GLY A 32 -3.72 -12.86 3.93
C GLY A 32 -5.16 -12.48 4.28
N ARG A 33 -5.43 -11.26 4.74
CA ARG A 33 -6.80 -10.78 5.02
C ARG A 33 -7.27 -9.79 3.97
N ASP A 34 -8.54 -9.91 3.63
CA ASP A 34 -9.18 -9.02 2.66
C ASP A 34 -9.40 -7.63 3.25
N PHE A 35 -9.13 -6.62 2.44
CA PHE A 35 -9.40 -5.21 2.69
C PHE A 35 -9.88 -4.53 1.41
N ASN A 36 -10.50 -3.36 1.55
CA ASN A 36 -10.84 -2.49 0.42
C ASN A 36 -10.08 -1.17 0.54
N LEU A 37 -9.68 -0.62 -0.60
CA LEU A 37 -9.09 0.70 -0.69
C LEU A 37 -10.08 1.67 -1.30
N THR A 38 -10.35 2.76 -0.61
CA THR A 38 -11.15 3.86 -1.13
C THR A 38 -10.30 5.10 -1.21
N ILE A 39 -10.09 5.62 -2.42
CA ILE A 39 -9.55 6.98 -2.58
C ILE A 39 -10.70 7.97 -2.52
N ARG A 40 -10.47 9.12 -1.92
CA ARG A 40 -11.38 10.28 -1.98
C ARG A 40 -10.66 11.46 -2.60
N GLY A 41 -11.44 12.44 -3.03
CA GLY A 41 -10.94 13.70 -3.54
C GLY A 41 -11.98 14.48 -4.30
N ILE A 42 -11.54 15.47 -5.07
CA ILE A 42 -12.41 16.29 -5.92
C ILE A 42 -12.03 16.07 -7.37
N GLY A 43 -13.01 15.78 -8.23
CA GLY A 43 -12.75 15.64 -9.65
C GLY A 43 -11.86 14.43 -9.95
N LEU A 44 -12.04 13.35 -9.20
CA LEU A 44 -11.87 12.00 -9.75
C LEU A 44 -12.79 11.89 -10.98
N GLY A 45 -12.63 10.97 -11.91
CA GLY A 45 -13.39 11.02 -13.17
C GLY A 45 -14.81 10.48 -13.01
N ASN A 46 -15.29 9.91 -14.10
CA ASN A 46 -16.34 8.88 -14.08
C ASN A 46 -15.76 7.48 -13.79
N GLY A 47 -14.54 7.37 -13.24
CA GLY A 47 -13.82 6.12 -12.98
C GLY A 47 -13.23 5.40 -14.19
N ILE A 48 -13.82 5.53 -15.39
CA ILE A 48 -13.53 4.67 -16.55
C ILE A 48 -12.06 4.66 -16.98
N HIS A 49 -11.38 5.81 -16.92
CA HIS A 49 -9.98 5.94 -17.34
C HIS A 49 -8.97 5.93 -16.20
N GLN A 50 -9.45 5.84 -14.95
CA GLN A 50 -8.61 6.01 -13.79
C GLN A 50 -8.04 4.67 -13.35
N ARG A 51 -6.78 4.68 -12.96
CA ARG A 51 -6.06 3.46 -12.57
C ARG A 51 -5.35 3.68 -11.25
N LEU A 52 -5.42 2.67 -10.40
CA LEU A 52 -4.69 2.61 -9.15
C LEU A 52 -3.63 1.51 -9.25
N ARG A 53 -2.44 1.76 -8.74
CA ARG A 53 -1.39 0.75 -8.57
C ARG A 53 -0.93 0.78 -7.13
N LEU A 54 -0.67 -0.38 -6.56
CA LEU A 54 0.06 -0.50 -5.30
C LEU A 54 1.48 -0.89 -5.63
N VAL A 55 2.46 -0.09 -5.23
CA VAL A 55 3.89 -0.39 -5.39
C VAL A 55 4.52 -0.61 -4.02
N GLN A 56 5.47 -1.54 -3.91
CA GLN A 56 6.14 -1.82 -2.64
C GLN A 56 7.41 -0.99 -2.49
N GLU A 57 7.71 -0.52 -1.27
CA GLU A 57 9.03 0.04 -0.96
C GLU A 57 10.19 -0.87 -1.42
N PRO A 58 11.28 -0.30 -1.97
CA PRO A 58 11.61 1.13 -2.03
C PRO A 58 11.03 1.89 -3.23
N LEU A 59 10.25 1.24 -4.10
CA LEU A 59 9.68 1.86 -5.30
C LEU A 59 8.62 2.92 -4.93
N ARG A 60 8.67 4.06 -5.61
CA ARG A 60 7.74 5.19 -5.44
C ARG A 60 6.90 5.41 -6.69
N CYS A 61 5.79 6.15 -6.52
CA CYS A 61 4.92 6.56 -7.61
C CYS A 61 5.70 7.38 -8.67
N GLY A 62 5.48 7.09 -9.95
CA GLY A 62 6.17 7.75 -11.06
C GLY A 62 7.55 7.17 -11.42
N GLN A 63 8.09 6.24 -10.63
CA GLN A 63 9.39 5.61 -10.90
C GLN A 63 9.28 4.38 -11.81
N PRO A 64 10.38 3.96 -12.46
CA PRO A 64 10.39 2.76 -13.29
C PRO A 64 9.82 1.51 -12.59
N GLY A 65 8.80 0.90 -13.18
CA GLY A 65 8.07 -0.25 -12.63
C GLY A 65 6.78 0.10 -11.87
N SER A 66 6.46 1.37 -11.67
CA SER A 66 5.23 1.80 -10.98
C SER A 66 3.95 1.52 -11.78
N SER A 67 4.02 1.38 -13.10
CA SER A 67 2.86 1.04 -13.94
C SER A 67 2.39 -0.42 -13.81
N ASN A 68 3.27 -1.32 -13.35
CA ASN A 68 2.95 -2.74 -13.16
C ASN A 68 2.29 -3.02 -11.81
N GLY A 69 2.56 -2.21 -10.79
CA GLY A 69 2.18 -2.52 -9.42
C GLY A 69 3.00 -3.67 -8.82
N THR A 70 2.64 -4.09 -7.62
CA THR A 70 3.33 -5.13 -6.85
C THR A 70 2.80 -6.52 -7.15
N ALA A 71 3.71 -7.49 -7.28
CA ALA A 71 3.36 -8.92 -7.41
C ALA A 71 2.83 -9.53 -6.10
N TYR A 72 2.89 -8.79 -4.99
CA TYR A 72 2.46 -9.25 -3.67
C TYR A 72 1.01 -8.88 -3.31
N LEU A 73 0.27 -8.30 -4.26
CA LEU A 73 -1.16 -8.02 -4.14
C LEU A 73 -1.95 -9.16 -4.77
N GLN A 74 -3.06 -9.54 -4.15
CA GLN A 74 -4.09 -10.43 -4.68
C GLN A 74 -5.43 -9.71 -4.74
N GLY A 75 -6.33 -10.22 -5.58
CA GLY A 75 -7.67 -9.66 -5.82
C GLY A 75 -7.79 -8.91 -7.15
N THR A 76 -8.92 -8.23 -7.32
CA THR A 76 -9.34 -7.65 -8.61
C THR A 76 -8.32 -6.72 -9.24
N LEU A 77 -7.62 -5.91 -8.44
CA LEU A 77 -6.62 -4.96 -8.93
C LEU A 77 -5.31 -5.64 -9.38
N ALA A 78 -5.01 -6.84 -8.85
CA ALA A 78 -3.87 -7.63 -9.29
C ALA A 78 -4.20 -8.45 -10.54
N GLU A 79 -5.41 -9.00 -10.61
CA GLU A 79 -5.89 -9.83 -11.74
C GLU A 79 -6.19 -8.99 -12.98
N ASP A 80 -6.85 -7.85 -12.80
CA ASP A 80 -7.09 -6.86 -13.85
C ASP A 80 -6.64 -5.47 -13.36
N PRO A 81 -5.38 -5.11 -13.62
CA PRO A 81 -4.85 -3.78 -13.31
C PRO A 81 -5.60 -2.66 -14.07
N GLN A 82 -6.34 -2.95 -15.13
CA GLN A 82 -7.12 -1.95 -15.85
C GLN A 82 -8.52 -1.73 -15.24
N THR A 83 -8.87 -2.44 -14.17
CA THR A 83 -10.14 -2.29 -13.47
C THR A 83 -10.30 -0.86 -12.92
N PRO A 84 -11.34 -0.11 -13.36
CA PRO A 84 -11.66 1.17 -12.75
C PRO A 84 -12.19 0.97 -11.33
N GLY A 85 -11.98 1.97 -10.46
CA GLY A 85 -12.59 1.94 -9.13
C GLY A 85 -14.11 2.14 -9.22
N PHE A 86 -14.85 1.58 -8.27
CA PHE A 86 -16.30 1.70 -8.17
C PHE A 86 -16.71 2.61 -7.00
N GLY A 87 -17.89 3.21 -7.05
CA GLY A 87 -18.41 4.05 -5.96
C GLY A 87 -19.77 4.65 -6.31
N GLU A 88 -20.55 5.02 -5.29
CA GLU A 88 -21.84 5.70 -5.47
C GLU A 88 -21.67 7.09 -6.11
N ASP A 89 -20.59 7.78 -5.75
CA ASP A 89 -20.17 9.05 -6.37
C ASP A 89 -18.75 8.93 -6.95
N PRO A 90 -18.61 8.55 -8.23
CA PRO A 90 -17.30 8.35 -8.86
C PRO A 90 -16.48 9.63 -8.97
N HIS A 91 -17.10 10.80 -8.81
CA HIS A 91 -16.42 12.10 -8.86
C HIS A 91 -15.70 12.46 -7.57
N SER A 92 -16.13 11.88 -6.44
CA SER A 92 -15.57 12.18 -5.12
C SER A 92 -14.93 10.98 -4.42
N ALA A 93 -15.33 9.75 -4.76
CA ALA A 93 -14.79 8.55 -4.16
C ALA A 93 -14.76 7.36 -5.13
N GLN A 94 -13.68 6.59 -5.07
CA GLN A 94 -13.55 5.33 -5.81
C GLN A 94 -12.92 4.25 -4.96
N THR A 95 -13.41 3.03 -5.10
CA THR A 95 -13.06 1.89 -4.27
C THR A 95 -12.56 0.73 -5.11
N TRP A 96 -11.55 0.03 -4.60
CA TRP A 96 -11.01 -1.22 -5.12
C TRP A 96 -11.04 -2.27 -4.01
N GLY A 97 -11.54 -3.46 -4.34
CA GLY A 97 -11.76 -4.52 -3.37
C GLY A 97 -12.54 -5.69 -3.95
N PRO A 98 -12.50 -6.88 -3.31
CA PRO A 98 -11.62 -7.22 -2.19
C PRO A 98 -10.15 -7.36 -2.64
N LEU A 99 -9.22 -6.94 -1.79
CA LEU A 99 -7.77 -7.03 -1.99
C LEU A 99 -7.10 -7.68 -0.79
N SER A 100 -6.01 -8.42 -0.99
CA SER A 100 -5.20 -8.95 0.11
C SER A 100 -3.72 -8.91 -0.27
N PHE A 101 -2.85 -8.73 0.73
CA PHE A 101 -1.40 -8.85 0.52
C PHE A 101 -0.95 -10.26 0.86
N VAL A 102 0.06 -10.77 0.15
CA VAL A 102 0.75 -12.02 0.50
C VAL A 102 2.12 -11.81 1.13
N ARG A 103 2.59 -10.56 1.16
CA ARG A 103 3.89 -10.19 1.77
C ARG A 103 3.73 -8.95 2.65
N SER A 104 4.44 -8.93 3.77
CA SER A 104 4.50 -7.75 4.63
C SER A 104 5.32 -6.61 3.99
N GLY A 105 5.06 -5.38 4.41
CA GLY A 105 5.80 -4.20 3.96
C GLY A 105 4.93 -2.96 3.81
N THR A 106 5.57 -1.86 3.39
CA THR A 106 4.90 -0.62 3.05
C THR A 106 4.60 -0.58 1.56
N TYR A 107 3.36 -0.24 1.22
CA TYR A 107 2.90 -0.12 -0.16
C TYR A 107 2.34 1.27 -0.41
N PHE A 108 2.73 1.91 -1.50
CA PHE A 108 2.20 3.21 -1.92
C PHE A 108 1.10 3.04 -2.96
N ALA A 109 0.03 3.81 -2.79
CA ALA A 109 -1.08 3.86 -3.72
C ALA A 109 -0.84 4.95 -4.76
N CYS A 110 -0.43 4.52 -5.95
CA CYS A 110 -0.11 5.37 -7.08
C CYS A 110 -1.30 5.49 -8.01
N PHE A 111 -1.66 6.73 -8.33
CA PHE A 111 -2.88 7.03 -9.08
C PHE A 111 -2.57 7.65 -10.42
N CYS A 112 -3.23 7.14 -11.45
CA CYS A 112 -3.32 7.77 -12.76
C CYS A 112 -4.74 8.26 -13.00
N SER A 113 -4.86 9.55 -13.32
CA SER A 113 -6.17 10.19 -13.52
C SER A 113 -6.85 9.83 -14.85
N GLY A 114 -6.10 9.31 -15.83
CA GLY A 114 -6.59 8.99 -17.18
C GLY A 114 -7.14 10.17 -17.98
N LYS A 115 -6.96 11.41 -17.51
CA LYS A 115 -7.52 12.61 -18.15
C LYS A 115 -6.76 12.95 -19.44
N ARG A 116 -7.46 13.57 -20.39
CA ARG A 116 -6.92 14.14 -21.66
C ARG A 116 -6.29 13.11 -22.60
N GLY A 117 -6.85 11.90 -22.69
CA GLY A 117 -6.37 10.87 -23.60
C GLY A 117 -5.10 10.14 -23.12
N ARG A 118 -4.68 10.33 -21.86
CA ARG A 118 -3.64 9.51 -21.24
C ARG A 118 -4.18 8.11 -20.94
N THR A 119 -3.39 7.11 -21.27
CA THR A 119 -3.80 5.70 -21.24
C THR A 119 -3.38 4.97 -19.96
N CYS A 120 -2.72 5.63 -19.00
CA CYS A 120 -2.26 5.03 -17.75
C CYS A 120 -1.41 3.76 -17.99
N LEU A 121 -0.45 3.87 -18.89
CA LEU A 121 0.39 2.74 -19.33
C LEU A 121 1.84 2.90 -18.90
N GLU A 122 2.31 4.14 -18.79
CA GLU A 122 3.70 4.43 -18.45
C GLU A 122 3.87 4.64 -16.95
N ASP A 123 5.05 4.36 -16.45
CA ASP A 123 5.41 4.64 -15.06
C ASP A 123 5.13 6.11 -14.68
N SER A 124 5.44 7.02 -15.60
CA SER A 124 5.22 8.45 -15.43
C SER A 124 3.75 8.84 -15.27
N ASP A 125 2.80 8.02 -15.76
CA ASP A 125 1.37 8.26 -15.61
C ASP A 125 0.90 8.09 -14.15
N PHE A 126 1.64 7.31 -13.35
CA PHE A 126 1.34 6.98 -11.96
C PHE A 126 2.14 7.84 -10.97
N MET A 127 2.36 9.11 -11.28
CA MET A 127 3.15 10.04 -10.45
C MET A 127 2.45 10.51 -9.16
N VAL A 128 1.14 10.31 -9.02
CA VAL A 128 0.37 10.82 -7.86
C VAL A 128 0.35 9.77 -6.77
N GLU A 129 1.07 10.02 -5.67
CA GLU A 129 0.98 9.22 -4.44
C GLU A 129 -0.22 9.69 -3.61
N VAL A 130 -1.24 8.83 -3.47
CA VAL A 130 -2.46 9.15 -2.70
C VAL A 130 -2.29 8.86 -1.22
N GLY A 131 -1.42 7.92 -0.89
CA GLY A 131 -1.13 7.49 0.46
C GLY A 131 -0.44 6.12 0.49
N SER A 132 -0.36 5.54 1.68
CA SER A 132 0.31 4.25 1.89
C SER A 132 -0.51 3.30 2.74
N VAL A 133 -0.27 2.01 2.54
CA VAL A 133 -0.84 0.89 3.30
C VAL A 133 0.32 0.07 3.87
N VAL A 134 0.20 -0.39 5.11
CA VAL A 134 1.23 -1.20 5.76
C VAL A 134 0.68 -2.61 5.96
N ALA A 135 1.20 -3.58 5.22
CA ALA A 135 0.87 -4.98 5.42
C ALA A 135 1.79 -5.58 6.49
N PHE A 136 1.23 -6.24 7.50
CA PHE A 136 2.01 -6.82 8.59
C PHE A 136 1.49 -8.19 9.00
N TRP A 137 2.36 -8.96 9.64
CA TRP A 137 2.01 -10.21 10.28
C TRP A 137 1.79 -9.96 11.77
N PRO A 138 0.58 -10.15 12.31
CA PRO A 138 0.28 -9.83 13.71
C PRO A 138 1.07 -10.70 14.70
N ASP A 139 1.36 -11.94 14.33
CA ASP A 139 1.95 -12.94 15.21
C ASP A 139 3.45 -13.15 14.97
N VAL A 140 4.05 -12.38 14.05
CA VAL A 140 5.51 -12.43 13.85
C VAL A 140 6.16 -11.59 14.93
N SER A 141 6.81 -12.29 15.86
CA SER A 141 7.60 -11.69 16.92
C SER A 141 9.04 -12.18 16.82
N LEU A 142 9.98 -11.28 17.01
CA LEU A 142 11.37 -11.64 17.22
C LEU A 142 11.52 -12.14 18.64
N GLN A 143 11.61 -13.45 18.81
CA GLN A 143 11.99 -14.04 20.09
C GLN A 143 13.51 -14.20 20.13
N GLN A 144 14.14 -13.70 21.19
CA GLN A 144 15.55 -13.96 21.41
C GLN A 144 15.69 -15.43 21.83
N GLY A 145 16.48 -16.22 21.09
CA GLY A 145 16.78 -17.63 21.40
C GLY A 145 17.65 -17.83 22.64
N VAL A 146 17.40 -17.07 23.71
CA VAL A 146 18.02 -17.29 25.02
C VAL A 146 17.16 -18.34 25.73
N PRO A 147 17.75 -19.36 26.39
CA PRO A 147 16.98 -20.27 27.22
C PRO A 147 16.12 -19.45 28.20
N ALA A 148 14.80 -19.58 28.06
CA ALA A 148 13.83 -18.78 28.78
C ALA A 148 14.09 -18.89 30.29
N LEU A 149 14.64 -17.84 30.90
CA LEU A 149 14.55 -17.68 32.34
C LEU A 149 13.08 -17.40 32.67
N PRO A 150 12.47 -18.17 33.59
CA PRO A 150 11.09 -17.93 33.97
C PRO A 150 10.92 -16.48 34.47
N ASN A 151 9.86 -15.81 34.01
CA ASN A 151 9.39 -14.46 34.41
C ASN A 151 10.12 -13.22 33.87
N VAL A 152 10.91 -13.32 32.79
CA VAL A 152 11.48 -12.12 32.16
C VAL A 152 10.68 -11.73 30.91
N VAL A 153 9.81 -10.72 31.05
CA VAL A 153 9.19 -10.03 29.92
C VAL A 153 10.17 -8.96 29.45
N LEU A 154 10.85 -9.18 28.31
CA LEU A 154 11.73 -8.18 27.71
C LEU A 154 10.91 -7.19 26.87
N PRO A 155 10.84 -5.90 27.23
CA PRO A 155 10.23 -4.90 26.36
C PRO A 155 11.18 -4.61 25.19
N ASN A 156 10.65 -4.63 23.96
CA ASN A 156 11.29 -4.22 22.72
C ASN A 156 12.66 -4.87 22.45
N VAL A 157 12.65 -6.01 21.77
CA VAL A 157 13.87 -6.64 21.25
C VAL A 157 14.43 -5.78 20.10
N VAL A 158 15.53 -5.09 20.35
CA VAL A 158 16.29 -4.40 19.30
C VAL A 158 17.36 -5.35 18.78
N LEU A 159 17.20 -5.82 17.54
CA LEU A 159 18.24 -6.59 16.87
C LEU A 159 19.43 -5.66 16.56
N ARG A 160 20.55 -5.85 17.26
CA ARG A 160 21.82 -5.18 16.95
C ARG A 160 22.73 -6.17 16.25
N VAL A 161 22.93 -5.99 14.95
CA VAL A 161 23.82 -6.82 14.14
C VAL A 161 25.24 -6.25 14.23
N LEU A 162 26.22 -7.09 14.56
CA LEU A 162 27.62 -6.71 14.50
C LEU A 162 28.13 -6.86 13.06
N PRO A 163 28.91 -5.88 12.55
CA PRO A 163 29.56 -6.02 11.24
C PRO A 163 30.37 -7.32 11.17
N HIS A 164 30.24 -8.05 10.06
CA HIS A 164 30.98 -9.29 9.76
C HIS A 164 30.65 -10.50 10.66
N VAL A 165 29.55 -10.46 11.42
CA VAL A 165 29.06 -11.64 12.15
C VAL A 165 27.91 -12.27 11.38
N VAL A 166 28.04 -13.56 11.07
CA VAL A 166 26.94 -14.38 10.53
C VAL A 166 26.08 -14.83 11.70
N PHE A 167 24.77 -14.66 11.59
CA PHE A 167 23.80 -15.15 12.56
C PHE A 167 22.60 -15.71 11.81
N ASP A 168 21.96 -16.70 12.40
CA ASP A 168 20.72 -17.27 11.88
C ASP A 168 19.55 -16.58 12.57
N LEU A 169 18.62 -16.06 11.76
CA LEU A 169 17.38 -15.48 12.24
C LEU A 169 16.24 -16.42 11.87
N GLU A 170 15.72 -17.15 12.86
CA GLU A 170 14.51 -17.94 12.66
C GLU A 170 13.28 -17.06 12.95
N ILE A 171 12.53 -16.75 11.89
CA ILE A 171 11.29 -16.00 12.01
C ILE A 171 10.16 -17.03 12.16
N LEU A 172 9.58 -17.09 13.36
CA LEU A 172 8.43 -17.95 13.64
C LEU A 172 7.14 -17.15 13.52
N GLY A 173 6.19 -17.68 12.76
CA GLY A 173 4.86 -17.12 12.62
C GLY A 173 3.90 -18.18 12.07
N PRO A 174 2.71 -18.35 12.68
CA PRO A 174 1.75 -19.38 12.28
C PRO A 174 1.24 -19.22 10.84
N GLU A 175 1.33 -18.01 10.28
CA GLU A 175 0.82 -17.66 8.95
C GLU A 175 1.91 -17.34 7.91
N LEU A 176 3.20 -17.55 8.21
CA LEU A 176 4.29 -17.27 7.26
C LEU A 176 4.26 -18.26 6.07
N SER A 177 4.14 -17.73 4.85
CA SER A 177 4.21 -18.53 3.62
C SER A 177 5.66 -18.99 3.35
N LEU A 178 5.84 -19.95 2.42
CA LEU A 178 7.19 -20.36 1.97
C LEU A 178 7.97 -19.23 1.31
N ALA A 179 7.31 -18.21 0.76
CA ALA A 179 7.97 -17.05 0.16
C ALA A 179 8.41 -16.01 1.20
N ASP A 180 7.87 -16.11 2.43
CA ASP A 180 8.21 -15.23 3.56
C ASP A 180 9.28 -15.83 4.50
N ARG A 181 9.63 -17.11 4.30
CA ARG A 181 10.72 -17.82 5.00
C ARG A 181 12.02 -17.70 4.23
#